data_AF-A0A8T5C8I3-F1
#
_entry.id   AF-A0A8T5C8I3-F1
#
_cell.length_a   1.000
_cell.length_b   1.000
_cell.length_c   1.000
_cell.angle_alpha   90.00
_cell.angle_beta   90.00
_cell.angle_gamma   90.00
#
_symmetry.space_group_name_H-M   'P 1'
#
loop_
_entity.id
_entity.type
_entity.pdbx_description
1 polymer ?
#
loop_
_entity_poly.entity_id
_entity_poly.type
_entity_poly.pdbx_seq_one_letter_code
_entity_poly.pdbx_strand_id
1 'polypeptide(L)'
;MPEPLVEPIPGHPAAVARTSRRGFPERSLVVADYHAGIEAGLRYERGVELPSKAAVRRERLLSLLDRTDADRLVVLGDLGHRIGDPDGDEAEELRDLAAAVADRTELTVVPGNHDGGLADFFGDDVEVTDPGGVRLGDVGFCHGHTWPSREVLAADVVCSAHEHPAVRLEDEVGGARKERVWLRGALAPEVFAEHHEVVPAEVARADAELVVFPAFNDTSGGTWVNVPGQGFLSPFLPDGLADGEAYLLDGTRLGDYRNV
;
A
#
# COMPACT_ATOMS: atom_id res chain seq x y z
N MET A 1 -19.31 11.42 14.81
CA MET A 1 -18.11 11.87 14.06
C MET A 1 -18.33 11.51 12.61
N PRO A 2 -17.87 12.31 11.63
CA PRO A 2 -17.89 11.86 10.24
C PRO A 2 -17.15 10.53 10.12
N GLU A 3 -17.61 9.67 9.23
CA GLU A 3 -16.98 8.37 8.99
C GLU A 3 -15.60 8.59 8.33
N PRO A 4 -14.58 7.78 8.66
CA PRO A 4 -13.22 7.99 8.15
C PRO A 4 -13.14 7.81 6.64
N LEU A 5 -12.30 8.59 5.95
CA LEU A 5 -12.10 8.45 4.50
C LEU A 5 -11.42 7.14 4.11
N VAL A 6 -10.58 6.60 5.00
CA VAL A 6 -9.92 5.30 4.83
C VAL A 6 -10.12 4.49 6.11
N GLU A 7 -10.70 3.30 5.99
CA GLU A 7 -11.05 2.44 7.12
C GLU A 7 -10.40 1.05 6.95
N PRO A 8 -9.42 0.68 7.79
CA PRO A 8 -8.83 -0.66 7.78
C PRO A 8 -9.87 -1.75 8.01
N ILE A 9 -9.74 -2.87 7.31
CA ILE A 9 -10.58 -4.06 7.53
C ILE A 9 -9.95 -4.87 8.67
N PRO A 10 -10.63 -5.07 9.81
CA PRO A 10 -10.05 -5.75 10.96
C PRO A 10 -9.52 -7.14 10.61
N GLY A 11 -8.27 -7.40 11.00
CA GLY A 11 -7.55 -8.65 10.75
C GLY A 11 -6.96 -8.79 9.34
N HIS A 12 -7.09 -7.78 8.48
CA HIS A 12 -6.60 -7.82 7.11
C HIS A 12 -5.70 -6.62 6.78
N PRO A 13 -4.60 -6.82 6.03
CA PRO A 13 -3.77 -5.75 5.48
C PRO A 13 -4.46 -5.10 4.26
N ALA A 14 -5.68 -4.62 4.46
CA ALA A 14 -6.53 -4.01 3.45
C ALA A 14 -7.42 -2.96 4.09
N ALA A 15 -7.80 -1.94 3.34
CA ALA A 15 -8.69 -0.88 3.81
C ALA A 15 -9.79 -0.59 2.77
N VAL A 16 -10.89 -0.03 3.23
CA VAL A 16 -11.92 0.55 2.38
C VAL A 16 -11.70 2.05 2.36
N ALA A 17 -11.53 2.63 1.17
CA ALA A 17 -11.47 4.06 0.96
C ALA A 17 -12.78 4.58 0.36
N ARG A 18 -13.27 5.70 0.89
CA ARG A 18 -14.37 6.48 0.32
C ARG A 18 -13.79 7.40 -0.74
N THR A 19 -13.91 7.00 -1.99
CA THR A 19 -13.37 7.73 -3.14
C THR A 19 -14.50 8.38 -3.92
N SER A 20 -14.17 9.08 -5.00
CA SER A 20 -15.18 9.55 -5.94
C SER A 20 -14.65 9.53 -7.37
N ARG A 21 -15.55 9.28 -8.31
CA ARG A 21 -15.25 9.32 -9.75
C ARG A 21 -16.30 10.15 -10.45
N ARG A 22 -15.83 11.14 -11.25
CA ARG A 22 -16.70 12.08 -11.97
C ARG A 22 -17.76 12.76 -11.07
N GLY A 23 -17.41 12.99 -9.80
CA GLY A 23 -18.28 13.63 -8.80
C GLY A 23 -19.30 12.70 -8.12
N PHE A 24 -19.27 11.40 -8.39
CA PHE A 24 -20.10 10.41 -7.71
C PHE A 24 -19.27 9.65 -6.67
N PRO A 25 -19.82 9.36 -5.47
CA PRO A 25 -19.13 8.59 -4.45
C PRO A 25 -18.92 7.15 -4.92
N GLU A 26 -17.75 6.60 -4.62
CA GLU A 26 -17.37 5.20 -4.87
C GLU A 26 -16.72 4.61 -3.61
N ARG A 27 -16.79 3.28 -3.50
CA ARG A 27 -16.10 2.50 -2.47
C ARG A 27 -14.92 1.75 -3.11
N SER A 28 -13.70 2.13 -2.75
CA SER A 28 -12.51 1.42 -3.19
C SER A 28 -11.99 0.46 -2.12
N LEU A 29 -11.80 -0.82 -2.46
CA LEU A 29 -10.93 -1.70 -1.69
C LEU A 29 -9.49 -1.36 -2.03
N VAL A 30 -8.64 -1.17 -1.02
CA VAL A 30 -7.24 -0.80 -1.17
C VAL A 30 -6.36 -1.86 -0.51
N VAL A 31 -5.40 -2.38 -1.28
CA VAL A 31 -4.34 -3.29 -0.79
C VAL A 31 -2.99 -2.79 -1.28
N ALA A 32 -1.92 -3.09 -0.57
CA ALA A 32 -0.56 -2.71 -0.93
C ALA A 32 0.31 -3.96 -1.12
N ASP A 33 1.34 -3.88 -1.98
CA ASP A 33 2.42 -4.86 -2.07
C ASP A 33 1.90 -6.30 -2.23
N TYR A 34 1.15 -6.53 -3.32
CA TYR A 34 0.53 -7.83 -3.61
C TYR A 34 1.58 -8.88 -4.02
N HIS A 35 2.64 -8.46 -4.73
CA HIS A 35 3.77 -9.26 -5.19
C HIS A 35 3.37 -10.62 -5.77
N ALA A 36 2.69 -10.60 -6.90
CA ALA A 36 2.46 -11.79 -7.71
C ALA A 36 3.80 -12.45 -8.06
N GLY A 37 3.87 -13.79 -8.03
CA GLY A 37 5.09 -14.53 -8.36
C GLY A 37 6.22 -14.49 -7.31
N ILE A 38 6.02 -13.91 -6.11
CA ILE A 38 7.07 -13.81 -5.08
C ILE A 38 7.72 -15.15 -4.71
N GLU A 39 6.93 -16.23 -4.67
CA GLU A 39 7.46 -17.55 -4.35
C GLU A 39 8.46 -18.05 -5.41
N ALA A 40 8.21 -17.76 -6.69
CA ALA A 40 9.14 -18.04 -7.76
C ALA A 40 10.37 -17.11 -7.69
N GLY A 41 10.17 -15.82 -7.41
CA GLY A 41 11.26 -14.85 -7.23
C GLY A 41 12.25 -15.27 -6.14
N LEU A 42 11.76 -15.64 -4.96
CA LEU A 42 12.59 -16.10 -3.84
C LEU A 42 13.41 -17.35 -4.14
N ARG A 43 12.91 -18.24 -5.01
CA ARG A 43 13.67 -19.40 -5.50
C ARG A 43 14.90 -18.96 -6.27
N TYR A 44 14.78 -17.96 -7.14
CA TYR A 44 15.90 -17.45 -7.93
C TYR A 44 16.85 -16.56 -7.10
N GLU A 45 16.31 -15.69 -6.26
CA GLU A 45 17.08 -14.70 -5.49
C GLU A 45 17.81 -15.31 -4.29
N ARG A 46 17.17 -16.26 -3.61
CA ARG A 46 17.63 -16.78 -2.31
C ARG A 46 17.80 -18.29 -2.28
N GLY A 47 17.49 -18.99 -3.38
CA GLY A 47 17.53 -20.46 -3.43
C GLY A 47 16.47 -21.13 -2.56
N VAL A 48 15.42 -20.40 -2.15
CA VAL A 48 14.36 -20.91 -1.27
C VAL A 48 13.19 -21.39 -2.13
N GLU A 49 12.91 -22.69 -2.12
CA GLU A 49 11.78 -23.27 -2.83
C GLU A 49 10.52 -23.22 -1.97
N LEU A 50 9.55 -22.41 -2.38
CA LEU A 50 8.24 -22.29 -1.74
C LEU A 50 7.14 -22.74 -2.70
N PRO A 51 6.10 -23.45 -2.21
CA PRO A 51 4.92 -23.71 -3.01
C PRO A 51 4.21 -22.39 -3.31
N SER A 52 3.74 -22.23 -4.55
CA SER A 52 2.97 -21.05 -4.95
C SER A 52 1.73 -20.88 -4.07
N LYS A 53 1.50 -19.64 -3.62
CA LYS A 53 0.30 -19.23 -2.89
C LYS A 53 -0.60 -18.31 -3.71
N ALA A 54 -0.36 -18.19 -5.02
CA ALA A 54 -1.09 -17.32 -5.93
C ALA A 54 -2.62 -17.46 -5.81
N ALA A 55 -3.14 -18.69 -5.90
CA ALA A 55 -4.57 -18.95 -5.78
C ALA A 55 -5.14 -18.53 -4.42
N VAL A 56 -4.46 -18.85 -3.32
CA VAL A 56 -4.89 -18.49 -1.96
C VAL A 56 -4.90 -16.98 -1.76
N ARG A 57 -3.86 -16.30 -2.26
CA ARG A 57 -3.73 -14.84 -2.20
C ARG A 57 -4.83 -14.14 -3.00
N ARG A 58 -5.11 -14.62 -4.21
CA ARG A 58 -6.23 -14.17 -5.05
C ARG A 58 -7.58 -14.40 -4.37
N GLU A 59 -7.85 -15.61 -3.89
CA GLU A 59 -9.11 -15.93 -3.20
C GLU A 59 -9.35 -15.04 -1.97
N ARG A 60 -8.29 -14.76 -1.19
CA ARG A 60 -8.37 -13.83 -0.06
C ARG A 60 -8.75 -12.42 -0.51
N LEU A 61 -8.17 -11.92 -1.60
CA LEU A 61 -8.50 -10.61 -2.15
C LEU A 61 -9.94 -10.55 -2.66
N LEU A 62 -10.36 -11.54 -3.44
CA LEU A 62 -11.72 -11.64 -3.97
C LEU A 62 -12.76 -11.72 -2.84
N SER A 63 -12.47 -12.48 -1.78
CA SER A 63 -13.32 -12.51 -0.59
C SER A 63 -13.46 -11.14 0.08
N LEU A 64 -12.41 -10.32 0.08
CA LEU A 64 -12.49 -8.95 0.61
C LEU A 64 -13.32 -8.05 -0.30
N LEU A 65 -13.19 -8.17 -1.62
CA LEU A 65 -14.05 -7.46 -2.58
C LEU A 65 -15.52 -7.81 -2.33
N ASP A 66 -15.85 -9.10 -2.30
CA ASP A 66 -17.22 -9.58 -2.11
C ASP A 66 -17.79 -9.14 -0.74
N ARG A 67 -16.97 -9.14 0.32
CA ARG A 67 -17.37 -8.70 1.68
C ARG A 67 -17.57 -7.19 1.79
N THR A 68 -16.88 -6.42 0.96
CA THR A 68 -16.92 -4.96 1.00
C THR A 68 -17.81 -4.37 -0.07
N ASP A 69 -18.32 -5.14 -1.04
CA ASP A 69 -19.14 -4.59 -2.12
C ASP A 69 -18.46 -3.36 -2.75
N ALA A 70 -17.14 -3.49 -3.01
CA ALA A 70 -16.32 -2.40 -3.50
C ALA A 70 -16.54 -2.21 -5.01
N ASP A 71 -16.69 -0.95 -5.42
CA ASP A 71 -16.86 -0.52 -6.82
C ASP A 71 -15.53 -0.48 -7.58
N ARG A 72 -14.40 -0.53 -6.84
CA ARG A 72 -13.04 -0.49 -7.38
C ARG A 72 -12.06 -1.24 -6.48
N LEU A 73 -11.10 -1.94 -7.08
CA LEU A 73 -9.87 -2.37 -6.42
C LEU A 73 -8.74 -1.40 -6.76
N VAL A 74 -8.06 -0.86 -5.75
CA VAL A 74 -6.82 -0.10 -5.90
C VAL A 74 -5.68 -0.92 -5.29
N VAL A 75 -4.66 -1.22 -6.10
CA VAL A 75 -3.41 -1.83 -5.63
C VAL A 75 -2.34 -0.74 -5.53
N LEU A 76 -1.86 -0.52 -4.32
CA LEU A 76 -0.88 0.51 -3.96
C LEU A 76 0.55 0.02 -4.18
N GLY A 77 0.84 -0.24 -5.44
CA GLY A 77 2.14 -0.66 -5.96
C GLY A 77 2.56 -2.07 -5.57
N ASP A 78 3.67 -2.45 -6.18
CA ASP A 78 4.26 -3.78 -6.17
C ASP A 78 3.20 -4.87 -6.35
N LEU A 79 2.42 -4.72 -7.42
CA LEU A 79 1.49 -5.75 -7.86
C LEU A 79 2.27 -6.98 -8.36
N GLY A 80 3.34 -6.76 -9.12
CA GLY A 80 4.34 -7.77 -9.47
C GLY A 80 5.46 -7.90 -8.44
N HIS A 81 6.24 -8.97 -8.50
CA HIS A 81 7.41 -9.15 -7.65
C HIS A 81 8.73 -8.98 -8.38
N ARG A 82 8.83 -9.31 -9.66
CA ARG A 82 10.00 -9.04 -10.47
C ARG A 82 10.12 -7.54 -10.68
N ILE A 83 11.35 -7.03 -10.78
CA ILE A 83 11.61 -5.68 -11.27
C ILE A 83 11.62 -5.73 -12.81
N GLY A 84 10.66 -5.06 -13.44
CA GLY A 84 10.52 -5.00 -14.90
C GLY A 84 9.37 -5.89 -15.41
N ASP A 85 9.41 -6.22 -16.70
CA ASP A 85 8.27 -6.86 -17.37
C ASP A 85 7.86 -8.19 -16.74
N PRO A 86 6.55 -8.43 -16.55
CA PRO A 86 6.06 -9.71 -16.06
C PRO A 86 6.38 -10.88 -16.98
N ASP A 87 6.82 -11.99 -16.39
CA ASP A 87 7.12 -13.23 -17.10
C ASP A 87 6.90 -14.49 -16.22
N GLY A 88 6.67 -15.63 -16.86
CA GLY A 88 6.47 -16.93 -16.21
C GLY A 88 5.29 -16.94 -15.25
N ASP A 89 5.50 -17.54 -14.08
CA ASP A 89 4.47 -17.72 -13.03
C ASP A 89 3.85 -16.39 -12.57
N GLU A 90 4.62 -15.30 -12.56
CA GLU A 90 4.11 -13.97 -12.24
C GLU A 90 3.12 -13.48 -13.28
N ALA A 91 3.48 -13.57 -14.57
CA ALA A 91 2.59 -13.17 -15.66
C ALA A 91 1.31 -14.02 -15.70
N GLU A 92 1.40 -15.32 -15.38
CA GLU A 92 0.20 -16.16 -15.22
C GLU A 92 -0.66 -15.64 -14.07
N GLU A 93 -0.11 -15.47 -12.86
CA GLU A 93 -0.85 -14.97 -11.70
C GLU A 93 -1.49 -13.60 -11.93
N LEU A 94 -0.80 -12.68 -12.59
CA LEU A 94 -1.31 -11.34 -12.89
C LEU A 94 -2.51 -11.37 -13.84
N ARG A 95 -2.48 -12.18 -14.90
CA ARG A 95 -3.63 -12.35 -15.81
C ARG A 95 -4.82 -12.98 -15.09
N ASP A 96 -4.52 -14.01 -14.30
CA ASP A 96 -5.49 -14.74 -13.49
C ASP A 96 -6.16 -13.87 -12.43
N LEU A 97 -5.43 -12.92 -11.88
CA LEU A 97 -5.93 -11.92 -10.95
C LEU A 97 -6.79 -10.88 -11.67
N ALA A 98 -6.28 -10.28 -12.75
CA ALA A 98 -6.98 -9.25 -13.50
C ALA A 98 -8.33 -9.76 -14.03
N ALA A 99 -8.36 -10.97 -14.61
CA ALA A 99 -9.59 -11.60 -15.09
C ALA A 99 -10.61 -11.81 -13.96
N ALA A 100 -10.16 -12.32 -12.80
CA ALA A 100 -11.05 -12.59 -11.67
C ALA A 100 -11.58 -11.31 -10.99
N VAL A 101 -10.81 -10.22 -11.03
CA VAL A 101 -11.23 -8.90 -10.55
C VAL A 101 -12.21 -8.26 -11.53
N ALA A 102 -11.95 -8.35 -12.84
CA ALA A 102 -12.81 -7.78 -13.88
C ALA A 102 -14.26 -8.33 -13.86
N ASP A 103 -14.44 -9.57 -13.40
CA ASP A 103 -15.76 -10.18 -13.18
C ASP A 103 -16.57 -9.51 -12.04
N ARG A 104 -15.93 -8.67 -11.22
CA ARG A 104 -16.51 -8.02 -10.03
C ARG A 104 -16.48 -6.50 -10.14
N THR A 105 -15.35 -5.93 -10.54
CA THR A 105 -15.03 -4.52 -10.38
C THR A 105 -13.89 -4.08 -11.28
N GLU A 106 -13.66 -2.77 -11.41
CA GLU A 106 -12.45 -2.21 -12.03
C GLU A 106 -11.20 -2.40 -11.14
N LEU A 107 -10.05 -2.57 -11.78
CA LEU A 107 -8.72 -2.62 -11.14
C LEU A 107 -7.90 -1.39 -11.52
N THR A 108 -7.35 -0.72 -10.51
CA THR A 108 -6.38 0.38 -10.64
C THR A 108 -5.09 0.02 -9.94
N VAL A 109 -3.97 0.26 -10.59
CA VAL A 109 -2.63 0.04 -10.04
C VAL A 109 -1.90 1.37 -9.97
N VAL A 110 -1.42 1.70 -8.77
CA VAL A 110 -0.47 2.78 -8.55
C VAL A 110 0.92 2.16 -8.57
N PRO A 111 1.71 2.29 -9.65
CA PRO A 111 2.88 1.44 -9.83
C PRO A 111 3.93 1.65 -8.73
N GLY A 112 4.43 0.54 -8.20
CA GLY A 112 5.60 0.50 -7.32
C GLY A 112 6.90 0.32 -8.09
N ASN A 113 8.01 0.13 -7.38
CA ASN A 113 9.32 -0.04 -8.03
C ASN A 113 9.48 -1.41 -8.71
N HIS A 114 8.62 -2.38 -8.42
CA HIS A 114 8.59 -3.67 -9.10
C HIS A 114 7.72 -3.64 -10.37
N ASP A 115 6.80 -2.70 -10.48
CA ASP A 115 5.75 -2.69 -11.50
C ASP A 115 6.16 -2.14 -12.88
N GLY A 116 7.42 -2.30 -13.25
CA GLY A 116 7.91 -1.94 -14.57
C GLY A 116 7.16 -2.73 -15.67
N GLY A 117 6.74 -2.05 -16.74
CA GLY A 117 6.08 -2.72 -17.86
C GLY A 117 4.64 -3.18 -17.63
N LEU A 118 4.04 -2.96 -16.44
CA LEU A 118 2.66 -3.36 -16.19
C LEU A 118 1.65 -2.69 -17.12
N ALA A 119 1.87 -1.41 -17.47
CA ALA A 119 0.99 -0.69 -18.38
C ALA A 119 0.95 -1.37 -19.77
N ASP A 120 2.10 -1.76 -20.30
CA ASP A 120 2.18 -2.48 -21.58
C ASP A 120 1.63 -3.90 -21.47
N PHE A 121 1.85 -4.57 -20.33
CA PHE A 121 1.40 -5.93 -20.08
C PHE A 121 -0.12 -6.05 -20.05
N PHE A 122 -0.81 -5.12 -19.37
CA PHE A 122 -2.27 -5.14 -19.25
C PHE A 122 -2.98 -4.37 -20.38
N GLY A 123 -2.32 -3.41 -21.04
CA GLY A 123 -2.99 -2.54 -22.00
C GLY A 123 -4.18 -1.82 -21.37
N ASP A 124 -5.34 -1.89 -22.03
CA ASP A 124 -6.57 -1.22 -21.56
C ASP A 124 -7.37 -2.05 -20.52
N ASP A 125 -6.94 -3.28 -20.20
CA ASP A 125 -7.66 -4.16 -19.27
C ASP A 125 -7.54 -3.69 -17.80
N VAL A 126 -6.48 -2.94 -17.47
CA VAL A 126 -6.18 -2.45 -16.12
C VAL A 126 -5.72 -1.00 -16.19
N GLU A 127 -6.27 -0.16 -15.32
CA GLU A 127 -5.82 1.24 -15.19
C GLU A 127 -4.51 1.30 -14.40
N VAL A 128 -3.38 1.39 -15.10
CA VAL A 128 -2.06 1.67 -14.49
C VAL A 128 -1.82 3.18 -14.51
N THR A 129 -1.70 3.77 -13.33
CA THR A 129 -1.56 5.23 -13.16
C THR A 129 -0.10 5.69 -13.33
N ASP A 130 0.12 7.01 -13.33
CA ASP A 130 1.47 7.56 -13.32
C ASP A 130 2.23 7.22 -12.02
N PRO A 131 3.57 7.07 -12.04
CA PRO A 131 4.38 6.78 -10.85
C PRO A 131 4.31 7.84 -9.74
N GLY A 132 3.84 9.05 -10.05
CA GLY A 132 3.56 10.09 -9.05
C GLY A 132 2.32 9.82 -8.20
N GLY A 133 1.55 8.78 -8.52
CA GLY A 133 0.31 8.41 -7.84
C GLY A 133 -0.94 9.03 -8.45
N VAL A 134 -2.08 8.76 -7.82
CA VAL A 134 -3.41 9.20 -8.27
C VAL A 134 -4.25 9.71 -7.11
N ARG A 135 -5.09 10.71 -7.36
CA ARG A 135 -6.10 11.18 -6.39
C ARG A 135 -7.49 10.78 -6.86
N LEU A 136 -8.25 10.12 -5.99
CA LEU A 136 -9.65 9.72 -6.23
C LEU A 136 -10.56 10.37 -5.17
N GLY A 137 -11.16 11.50 -5.50
CA GLY A 137 -11.93 12.31 -4.53
C GLY A 137 -11.02 12.94 -3.49
N ASP A 138 -11.26 12.65 -2.22
CA ASP A 138 -10.48 13.21 -1.09
C ASP A 138 -9.39 12.27 -0.59
N VAL A 139 -9.09 11.19 -1.34
CA VAL A 139 -8.04 10.22 -1.03
C VAL A 139 -6.98 10.20 -2.13
N GLY A 140 -5.73 10.40 -1.74
CA GLY A 140 -4.56 10.29 -2.60
C GLY A 140 -3.86 8.95 -2.41
N PHE A 141 -3.28 8.40 -3.47
CA PHE A 141 -2.60 7.10 -3.46
C PHE A 141 -1.23 7.24 -4.13
N CYS A 142 -0.16 6.89 -3.43
CA CYS A 142 1.18 6.74 -3.97
C CYS A 142 1.83 5.46 -3.41
N HIS A 143 2.73 4.79 -4.15
CA HIS A 143 3.39 3.62 -3.58
C HIS A 143 4.38 3.98 -2.45
N GLY A 144 5.16 5.05 -2.61
CA GLY A 144 6.08 5.54 -1.56
C GLY A 144 7.57 5.35 -1.83
N HIS A 145 7.94 4.61 -2.89
CA HIS A 145 9.32 4.52 -3.40
C HIS A 145 9.80 5.81 -4.07
N THR A 146 8.88 6.67 -4.49
CA THR A 146 9.09 7.98 -5.11
C THR A 146 8.27 9.04 -4.41
N TRP A 147 8.57 10.31 -4.70
CA TRP A 147 7.79 11.43 -4.19
C TRP A 147 6.40 11.49 -4.83
N PRO A 148 5.32 11.64 -4.04
CA PRO A 148 3.97 11.80 -4.57
C PRO A 148 3.81 13.12 -5.32
N SER A 149 2.92 13.12 -6.32
CA SER A 149 2.55 14.32 -7.05
C SER A 149 1.82 15.31 -6.15
N ARG A 150 1.84 16.61 -6.52
CA ARG A 150 1.07 17.64 -5.82
C ARG A 150 -0.44 17.37 -5.82
N GLU A 151 -0.94 16.69 -6.85
CA GLU A 151 -2.35 16.30 -6.93
C GLU A 151 -2.71 15.28 -5.85
N VAL A 152 -1.86 14.27 -5.63
CA VAL A 152 -2.01 13.29 -4.54
C VAL A 152 -1.96 13.99 -3.18
N LEU A 153 -0.98 14.88 -2.98
CA LEU A 153 -0.77 15.59 -1.72
C LEU A 153 -1.90 16.57 -1.37
N ALA A 154 -2.67 17.02 -2.35
CA ALA A 154 -3.83 17.89 -2.13
C ALA A 154 -5.07 17.14 -1.60
N ALA A 155 -4.99 15.83 -1.39
CA ALA A 155 -6.04 15.02 -0.76
C ALA A 155 -6.12 15.25 0.75
N ASP A 156 -7.24 14.88 1.35
CA ASP A 156 -7.44 14.95 2.80
C ASP A 156 -6.75 13.76 3.50
N VAL A 157 -6.66 12.61 2.82
CA VAL A 157 -5.88 11.44 3.27
C VAL A 157 -4.98 10.97 2.15
N VAL A 158 -3.68 10.83 2.42
CA VAL A 158 -2.69 10.23 1.51
C VAL A 158 -2.36 8.83 1.99
N CYS A 159 -2.58 7.84 1.12
CA CYS A 159 -2.22 6.45 1.33
C CYS A 159 -0.86 6.18 0.68
N SER A 160 0.06 5.58 1.45
CA SER A 160 1.38 5.12 1.01
C SER A 160 1.63 3.65 1.37
N ALA A 161 2.61 3.00 0.75
CA ALA A 161 2.96 1.58 0.90
C ALA A 161 4.50 1.42 0.97
N HIS A 162 5.07 0.46 0.23
CA HIS A 162 6.51 0.24 0.00
C HIS A 162 7.30 -0.29 1.20
N GLU A 163 7.06 0.26 2.39
CA GLU A 163 7.85 -0.02 3.59
C GLU A 163 7.51 -1.36 4.25
N HIS A 164 6.32 -1.88 3.94
CA HIS A 164 5.73 -3.04 4.60
C HIS A 164 5.90 -2.97 6.14
N PRO A 165 5.43 -1.88 6.77
CA PRO A 165 5.78 -1.55 8.14
C PRO A 165 5.44 -2.69 9.10
N ALA A 166 6.42 -3.03 9.95
CA ALA A 166 6.29 -4.05 10.96
C ALA A 166 6.97 -3.63 12.27
N VAL A 167 6.45 -4.11 13.39
CA VAL A 167 7.03 -3.93 14.72
C VAL A 167 7.55 -5.25 15.26
N ARG A 168 8.67 -5.17 15.97
CA ARG A 168 9.20 -6.29 16.76
C ARG A 168 8.63 -6.17 18.17
N LEU A 169 7.75 -7.07 18.54
CA LEU A 169 7.23 -7.15 19.91
C LEU A 169 8.05 -8.18 20.68
N GLU A 170 8.78 -7.71 21.69
CA GLU A 170 9.57 -8.55 22.59
C GLU A 170 8.84 -8.77 23.92
N ASP A 171 8.90 -10.00 24.44
CA ASP A 171 8.41 -10.33 25.77
C ASP A 171 9.52 -10.23 26.82
N GLU A 172 9.13 -10.31 28.10
CA GLU A 172 10.04 -10.18 29.25
C GLU A 172 11.10 -11.30 29.33
N VAL A 173 10.92 -12.41 28.61
CA VAL A 173 11.84 -13.55 28.58
C VAL A 173 12.69 -13.61 27.31
N GLY A 174 12.61 -12.59 26.45
CA GLY A 174 13.41 -12.42 25.23
C GLY A 174 12.84 -13.08 23.98
N GLY A 175 11.60 -13.59 24.03
CA GLY A 175 10.86 -14.02 22.85
C GLY A 175 10.47 -12.80 22.01
N ALA A 176 10.58 -12.90 20.69
CA ALA A 176 10.21 -11.81 19.79
C ALA A 176 9.30 -12.30 18.66
N ARG A 177 8.30 -11.49 18.31
CA ARG A 177 7.44 -11.71 17.14
C ARG A 177 7.44 -10.52 16.22
N LYS A 178 7.36 -10.80 14.91
CA LYS A 178 7.08 -9.81 13.87
C LYS A 178 5.58 -9.61 13.78
N GLU A 179 5.11 -8.38 13.91
CA GLU A 179 3.72 -8.03 13.62
C GLU A 179 3.67 -6.94 12.56
N ARG A 180 2.85 -7.13 11.52
CA ARG A 180 2.56 -6.06 10.54
C ARG A 180 1.72 -4.99 11.20
N VAL A 181 1.99 -3.74 10.86
CA VAL A 181 1.26 -2.60 11.41
C VAL A 181 0.83 -1.66 10.30
N TRP A 182 -0.23 -0.91 10.55
CA TRP A 182 -0.49 0.35 9.89
C TRP A 182 0.31 1.44 10.58
N LEU A 183 0.82 2.41 9.82
CA LEU A 183 1.25 3.69 10.40
C LEU A 183 0.25 4.77 10.02
N ARG A 184 -0.16 5.60 10.97
CA ARG A 184 -1.08 6.73 10.74
C ARG A 184 -0.68 7.94 11.53
N GLY A 185 -0.75 9.12 10.91
CA GLY A 185 -0.40 10.37 11.54
C GLY A 185 -0.69 11.55 10.63
N ALA A 186 -0.33 12.75 11.07
CA ALA A 186 -0.44 13.93 10.23
C ALA A 186 0.59 13.87 9.09
N LEU A 187 0.18 14.26 7.90
CA LEU A 187 1.11 14.52 6.81
C LEU A 187 1.88 15.81 7.14
N ALA A 188 3.21 15.77 7.13
CA ALA A 188 4.05 16.93 7.40
C ALA A 188 4.26 17.78 6.13
N PRO A 189 3.50 18.87 5.90
CA PRO A 189 3.46 19.53 4.59
C PRO A 189 4.79 20.20 4.23
N GLU A 190 5.59 20.58 5.23
CA GLU A 190 6.90 21.21 5.05
C GLU A 190 7.88 20.30 4.29
N VAL A 191 7.87 18.99 4.58
CA VAL A 191 8.77 18.01 3.93
C VAL A 191 8.48 17.91 2.44
N PHE A 192 7.19 17.85 2.09
CA PHE A 192 6.78 17.77 0.69
C PHE A 192 6.91 19.11 -0.04
N ALA A 193 6.69 20.24 0.66
CA ALA A 193 6.85 21.57 0.09
C ALA A 193 8.29 21.90 -0.25
N GLU A 194 9.25 21.46 0.57
CA GLU A 194 10.67 21.56 0.26
C GLU A 194 11.03 20.82 -1.03
N HIS A 195 10.54 19.58 -1.19
CA HIS A 195 10.78 18.80 -2.41
C HIS A 195 10.18 19.45 -3.67
N HIS A 196 8.96 19.97 -3.57
CA HIS A 196 8.25 20.59 -4.70
C HIS A 196 8.60 22.07 -4.92
N GLU A 197 9.53 22.62 -4.12
CA GLU A 197 9.96 24.02 -4.17
C GLU A 197 8.81 25.04 -4.09
N VAL A 198 7.83 24.77 -3.23
CA VAL A 198 6.63 25.59 -3.01
C VAL A 198 6.41 25.85 -1.52
N VAL A 199 5.38 26.61 -1.16
CA VAL A 199 5.00 26.82 0.24
C VAL A 199 4.09 25.68 0.74
N PRO A 200 4.12 25.32 2.04
CA PRO A 200 3.32 24.23 2.62
C PRO A 200 1.83 24.24 2.23
N ALA A 201 1.21 25.42 2.26
CA ALA A 201 -0.22 25.61 1.94
C ALA A 201 -0.58 25.32 0.46
N GLU A 202 0.41 25.22 -0.43
CA GLU A 202 0.21 24.90 -1.85
C GLU A 202 0.36 23.41 -2.18
N VAL A 203 0.74 22.59 -1.19
CA VAL A 203 1.00 21.15 -1.37
C VAL A 203 -0.06 20.31 -0.70
N ALA A 204 -0.37 20.59 0.56
CA ALA A 204 -1.30 19.81 1.35
C ALA A 204 -2.11 20.71 2.29
N ARG A 205 -3.26 20.19 2.73
CA ARG A 205 -4.01 20.81 3.80
C ARG A 205 -3.28 20.64 5.12
N ALA A 206 -3.47 21.57 6.05
CA ALA A 206 -2.84 21.51 7.37
C ALA A 206 -3.30 20.31 8.21
N ASP A 207 -4.48 19.76 7.92
CA ASP A 207 -5.11 18.62 8.60
C ASP A 207 -5.06 17.32 7.77
N ALA A 208 -4.26 17.27 6.71
CA ALA A 208 -4.11 16.08 5.90
C ALA A 208 -3.48 14.91 6.69
N GLU A 209 -4.00 13.71 6.50
CA GLU A 209 -3.49 12.47 7.13
C GLU A 209 -2.56 11.73 6.16
N LEU A 210 -1.51 11.09 6.68
CA LEU A 210 -0.71 10.10 5.97
C LEU A 210 -0.93 8.71 6.59
N VAL A 211 -1.31 7.75 5.75
CA VAL A 211 -1.56 6.36 6.13
C VAL A 211 -0.59 5.45 5.37
N VAL A 212 0.33 4.78 6.08
CA VAL A 212 1.24 3.80 5.49
C VAL A 212 0.66 2.39 5.66
N PHE A 213 0.42 1.74 4.53
CA PHE A 213 -0.21 0.43 4.42
C PHE A 213 0.80 -0.68 4.72
N PRO A 214 0.42 -1.71 5.48
CA PRO A 214 1.17 -2.95 5.55
C PRO A 214 1.04 -3.73 4.25
N ALA A 215 2.07 -4.52 3.91
CA ALA A 215 2.02 -5.42 2.77
C ALA A 215 0.87 -6.43 2.87
N PHE A 216 0.14 -6.59 1.77
CA PHE A 216 -0.88 -7.60 1.64
C PHE A 216 -0.26 -9.00 1.63
N ASN A 217 0.81 -9.20 0.87
CA ASN A 217 1.46 -10.49 0.73
C ASN A 217 2.10 -10.96 2.07
N ASP A 218 1.83 -12.20 2.48
CA ASP A 218 2.36 -12.75 3.74
C ASP A 218 3.81 -13.23 3.64
N THR A 219 4.33 -13.34 2.41
CA THR A 219 5.70 -13.79 2.12
C THR A 219 6.68 -12.61 2.03
N SER A 220 6.17 -11.38 1.93
CA SER A 220 7.00 -10.18 1.83
C SER A 220 7.83 -9.91 3.09
N GLY A 221 9.02 -9.34 2.86
CA GLY A 221 9.82 -8.73 3.91
C GLY A 221 9.13 -7.50 4.52
N GLY A 222 9.85 -6.74 5.33
CA GLY A 222 9.38 -5.41 5.70
C GLY A 222 10.28 -4.67 6.67
N THR A 223 10.08 -3.36 6.74
CA THR A 223 10.86 -2.43 7.56
C THR A 223 10.43 -2.55 9.02
N TRP A 224 11.40 -2.80 9.90
CA TRP A 224 11.20 -2.76 11.34
C TRP A 224 11.19 -1.32 11.82
N VAL A 225 10.01 -0.81 12.18
CA VAL A 225 9.85 0.62 12.47
C VAL A 225 10.32 1.02 13.87
N ASN A 226 10.44 0.05 14.79
CA ASN A 226 10.83 0.24 16.19
C ASN A 226 12.20 -0.36 16.54
N VAL A 227 12.97 -0.83 15.55
CA VAL A 227 14.29 -1.43 15.80
C VAL A 227 15.39 -0.41 15.46
N PRO A 228 16.27 -0.05 16.42
CA PRO A 228 17.35 0.90 16.16
C PRO A 228 18.24 0.51 14.98
N GLY A 229 18.59 1.49 14.14
CA GLY A 229 19.44 1.28 12.97
C GLY A 229 18.74 0.69 11.74
N GLN A 230 17.43 0.42 11.83
CA GLN A 230 16.58 0.20 10.66
C GLN A 230 16.02 1.55 10.21
N GLY A 231 16.00 1.77 8.90
CA GLY A 231 15.53 3.00 8.27
C GLY A 231 14.50 2.71 7.20
N PHE A 232 13.76 3.73 6.83
CA PHE A 232 12.82 3.71 5.72
C PHE A 232 13.58 3.82 4.39
N LEU A 233 13.06 3.16 3.35
CA LEU A 233 13.57 3.27 1.97
C LEU A 233 12.91 4.43 1.21
N SER A 234 11.71 4.80 1.61
CA SER A 234 10.93 5.92 1.12
C SER A 234 11.71 7.23 1.30
N PRO A 235 11.72 8.12 0.28
CA PRO A 235 12.48 9.34 0.35
C PRO A 235 11.88 10.39 1.27
N PHE A 236 10.63 10.21 1.73
CA PHE A 236 9.95 11.13 2.62
C PHE A 236 9.65 10.55 4.00
N LEU A 237 9.80 9.24 4.23
CA LEU A 237 9.70 8.68 5.58
C LEU A 237 11.09 8.63 6.24
N PRO A 238 11.17 8.89 7.55
CA PRO A 238 10.08 9.09 8.49
C PRO A 238 9.52 10.53 8.56
N ASP A 239 10.17 11.50 7.94
CA ASP A 239 9.95 12.93 8.23
C ASP A 239 8.57 13.44 7.75
N GLY A 240 8.02 12.84 6.71
CA GLY A 240 6.70 13.14 6.14
C GLY A 240 5.53 12.66 6.99
N LEU A 241 5.78 11.82 8.02
CA LEU A 241 4.79 11.32 8.96
C LEU A 241 4.99 11.96 10.34
N ALA A 242 4.24 13.04 10.59
CA ALA A 242 4.21 13.71 11.89
C ALA A 242 3.28 12.96 12.85
N ASP A 243 3.69 12.88 14.12
CA ASP A 243 2.94 12.23 15.21
C ASP A 243 2.45 10.81 14.85
N GLY A 244 3.25 10.07 14.08
CA GLY A 244 2.88 8.76 13.58
C GLY A 244 2.65 7.74 14.68
N GLU A 245 1.58 6.96 14.53
CA GLU A 245 1.20 5.90 15.45
C GLU A 245 1.11 4.56 14.73
N ALA A 246 1.50 3.48 15.42
CA ALA A 246 1.39 2.13 14.93
C ALA A 246 0.09 1.45 15.40
N TYR A 247 -0.56 0.75 14.48
CA TYR A 247 -1.77 -0.04 14.75
C TYR A 247 -1.59 -1.46 14.23
N LEU A 248 -1.89 -2.47 15.04
CA LEU A 248 -1.97 -3.85 14.57
C LEU A 248 -3.13 -4.01 13.58
N LEU A 249 -3.10 -5.08 12.78
CA LEU A 249 -4.14 -5.36 11.79
C LEU A 249 -5.54 -5.54 12.41
N ASP A 250 -5.63 -5.91 13.69
CA ASP A 250 -6.90 -6.05 14.42
C ASP A 250 -7.44 -4.70 14.96
N GLY A 251 -6.72 -3.60 14.75
CA GLY A 251 -7.07 -2.26 15.23
C GLY A 251 -6.45 -1.87 16.57
N THR A 252 -5.67 -2.74 17.21
CA THR A 252 -4.97 -2.41 18.46
C THR A 252 -3.95 -1.30 18.22
N ARG A 253 -4.15 -0.13 18.86
CA ARG A 253 -3.20 0.99 18.86
C ARG A 253 -2.03 0.68 19.79
N LEU A 254 -0.81 0.70 19.25
CA LEU A 254 0.42 0.50 20.00
C LEU A 254 1.02 1.82 20.52
N GLY A 255 0.63 2.96 19.92
CA GLY A 255 1.13 4.29 20.25
C GLY A 255 2.14 4.79 19.23
N ASP A 256 3.01 5.72 19.63
CA ASP A 256 4.09 6.26 18.77
C ASP A 256 4.95 5.12 18.22
N TYR A 257 4.97 4.98 16.89
CA TYR A 257 5.59 3.84 16.23
C TYR A 257 7.09 3.70 16.51
N ARG A 258 7.75 4.81 16.88
CA ARG A 258 9.19 4.83 17.20
C ARG A 258 9.49 4.26 18.60
N ASN A 259 8.47 4.16 19.45
CA ASN A 259 8.58 3.81 20.87
C ASN A 259 7.81 2.53 21.26
N VAL A 260 7.31 1.78 20.27
CA VAL A 260 6.63 0.48 20.45
C VAL A 260 7.58 -0.60 20.95
#